data_AF-A0A9W6UWR1-F1
#
_entry.id   AF-A0A9W6UWR1-F1
#
_cell.length_a   1.000
_cell.length_b   1.000
_cell.length_c   1.000
_cell.angle_alpha   90.00
_cell.angle_beta   90.00
_cell.angle_gamma   90.00
#
_symmetry.space_group_name_H-M   'P 1'
#
loop_
_entity.id
_entity.type
_entity.pdbx_description
1 polymer ?
#
loop_
_entity_poly.entity_id
_entity_poly.type
_entity_poly.pdbx_seq_one_letter_code
_entity_poly.pdbx_strand_id
1 'polypeptide(L)'
;MPPGPPGWRPPGPQPPNTNPAVVIIALLGALVLLIGAGAVVRWWFVAHKSSKQASVTPTIPDLPPPPTYSPPTFNPPTFNPRSFSPPTVPSIPVPTYSPPPMNYGAIAVAPNGAVGRAWDYKSAAAARQRALKACPASGCKVLTTFVNGCGAVAYNPKTNRYWGGSGATRAAAQKDAISNAGGGRTITWVCTTRYSR
;
A
#
# COMPACT_ATOMS: atom_id res chain seq x y z
N MET A 1 18.91 -36.58 -27.55
CA MET A 1 19.21 -35.19 -27.15
C MET A 1 20.23 -34.64 -28.14
N PRO A 2 19.96 -33.53 -28.83
CA PRO A 2 20.91 -32.96 -29.79
C PRO A 2 22.17 -32.43 -29.08
N PRO A 3 23.35 -32.51 -29.71
CA PRO A 3 24.60 -32.02 -29.14
C PRO A 3 24.61 -30.48 -29.04
N GLY A 4 25.07 -29.97 -27.90
CA GLY A 4 25.19 -28.54 -27.63
C GLY A 4 26.31 -27.86 -28.43
N PRO A 5 26.27 -26.53 -28.56
CA PRO A 5 27.22 -25.76 -29.38
C PRO A 5 28.67 -25.83 -28.86
N PRO A 6 29.67 -25.74 -29.75
CA PRO A 6 31.09 -25.84 -29.39
C PRO A 6 31.54 -24.61 -28.59
N GLY A 7 32.14 -24.82 -27.40
CA GLY A 7 32.77 -23.74 -26.61
C GLY A 7 32.52 -23.77 -25.10
N TRP A 8 31.74 -24.72 -24.58
CA TRP A 8 31.46 -24.80 -23.14
C TRP A 8 32.57 -25.57 -22.39
N ARG A 9 33.27 -24.88 -21.48
CA ARG A 9 34.14 -25.51 -20.45
C ARG A 9 33.46 -25.38 -19.08
N PRO A 10 33.38 -26.47 -18.28
CA PRO A 10 32.84 -26.38 -16.93
C PRO A 10 33.75 -25.53 -16.02
N PRO A 11 33.21 -24.75 -15.07
CA PRO A 11 34.00 -23.99 -14.11
C PRO A 11 34.82 -24.91 -13.20
N GLY A 12 36.14 -24.67 -13.13
CA GLY A 12 37.03 -25.36 -12.18
C GLY A 12 36.88 -24.84 -10.74
N PRO A 13 37.42 -25.58 -9.74
CA PRO A 13 37.40 -25.15 -8.35
C PRO A 13 38.13 -23.82 -8.15
N GLN A 14 37.50 -22.88 -7.45
CA GLN A 14 38.10 -21.57 -7.16
C GLN A 14 39.19 -21.72 -6.07
N PRO A 15 40.35 -21.06 -6.23
CA PRO A 15 41.40 -21.04 -5.21
C PRO A 15 40.96 -20.25 -3.96
N PRO A 16 41.48 -20.60 -2.76
CA PRO A 16 41.08 -19.98 -1.51
C PRO A 16 41.49 -18.51 -1.46
N ASN A 17 40.53 -17.64 -1.12
CA ASN A 17 40.70 -16.20 -1.08
C ASN A 17 41.19 -15.74 0.30
N THR A 18 42.47 -15.42 0.43
CA THR A 18 43.07 -14.83 1.64
C THR A 18 42.73 -13.34 1.77
N ASN A 19 41.44 -13.01 1.85
CA ASN A 19 40.93 -11.69 2.20
C ASN A 19 40.59 -11.64 3.70
N PRO A 20 41.07 -10.66 4.48
CA PRO A 20 40.86 -10.59 5.93
C PRO A 20 39.39 -10.45 6.34
N ALA A 21 38.49 -10.12 5.41
CA ALA A 21 37.04 -10.13 5.61
C ALA A 21 36.43 -11.54 5.75
N VAL A 22 37.10 -12.59 5.23
CA VAL A 22 36.61 -13.97 5.28
C VAL A 22 36.96 -14.66 6.60
N VAL A 23 38.08 -14.27 7.23
CA VAL A 23 38.49 -14.78 8.55
C VAL A 23 37.55 -14.32 9.68
N ILE A 24 36.95 -13.14 9.54
CA ILE A 24 36.00 -12.59 10.52
C ILE A 24 34.66 -13.36 10.50
N ILE A 25 34.27 -13.94 9.36
CA ILE A 25 33.03 -14.73 9.24
C ILE A 25 33.18 -16.10 9.93
N ALA A 26 34.38 -16.67 9.99
CA ALA A 26 34.64 -17.96 10.64
C ALA A 26 34.56 -17.90 12.19
N LEU A 27 34.86 -16.76 12.81
CA LEU A 27 34.81 -16.61 14.28
C LEU A 27 33.39 -16.32 14.81
N LEU A 28 32.49 -15.80 13.97
CA LEU A 28 31.08 -15.60 14.34
C LEU A 28 30.21 -16.85 14.10
N GLY A 29 30.70 -17.83 13.34
CA GLY A 29 30.01 -19.10 13.11
C GLY A 29 30.04 -20.07 14.29
N ALA A 30 30.98 -19.92 15.23
CA ALA A 30 31.13 -20.82 16.38
C ALA A 30 30.38 -20.38 17.65
N LEU A 31 29.79 -19.17 17.69
CA LEU A 31 29.00 -18.69 18.86
C LEU A 31 27.48 -18.73 18.63
N VAL A 32 27.01 -19.19 17.46
CA VAL A 32 25.57 -19.25 17.11
C VAL A 32 24.98 -20.66 17.32
N LEU A 33 25.74 -21.61 17.88
CA LEU A 33 25.26 -22.98 18.17
C LEU A 33 24.96 -23.23 19.66
N LEU A 34 24.50 -22.22 20.41
CA LEU A 34 24.06 -22.42 21.82
C LEU A 34 22.77 -21.69 22.22
N ILE A 35 21.94 -21.20 21.29
CA ILE A 35 20.60 -20.73 21.65
C ILE A 35 19.60 -21.26 20.61
N GLY A 36 18.84 -22.26 21.04
CA GLY A 36 17.92 -23.02 20.22
C GLY A 36 16.70 -22.24 19.72
N ALA A 37 16.11 -22.83 18.68
CA ALA A 37 14.71 -22.78 18.28
C ALA A 37 14.03 -21.40 18.14
N GLY A 38 13.77 -21.03 16.88
CA GLY A 38 12.54 -20.33 16.49
C GLY A 38 12.64 -18.81 16.34
N ALA A 39 12.72 -18.32 15.10
CA ALA A 39 12.41 -16.92 14.81
C ALA A 39 11.67 -16.79 13.47
N VAL A 40 10.36 -16.70 13.62
CA VAL A 40 9.38 -16.26 12.65
C VAL A 40 9.61 -14.76 12.38
N VAL A 41 9.59 -14.38 11.10
CA VAL A 41 9.36 -13.05 10.51
C VAL A 41 9.28 -11.87 11.50
N ARG A 42 10.38 -11.12 11.67
CA ARG A 42 10.38 -9.85 12.42
C ARG A 42 9.90 -8.68 11.56
N TRP A 43 8.64 -8.30 11.78
CA TRP A 43 8.11 -6.96 11.51
C TRP A 43 8.81 -5.95 12.42
N TRP A 44 9.27 -4.84 11.84
CA TRP A 44 9.75 -3.68 12.59
C TRP A 44 8.56 -2.94 13.20
N PHE A 45 8.36 -3.10 14.51
CA PHE A 45 7.58 -2.17 15.32
C PHE A 45 8.45 -0.94 15.63
N VAL A 46 7.92 0.24 15.27
CA VAL A 46 8.43 1.53 15.73
C VAL A 46 8.20 1.61 17.24
N ALA A 47 9.29 1.63 18.01
CA ALA A 47 9.27 1.85 19.44
C ALA A 47 8.81 3.29 19.74
N HIS A 48 7.50 3.44 19.97
CA HIS A 48 6.96 4.60 20.67
C HIS A 48 7.20 4.34 22.15
N LYS A 49 7.99 5.19 22.82
CA LYS A 49 8.11 5.17 24.29
C LYS A 49 6.70 5.38 24.87
N SER A 50 6.02 4.30 25.21
CA SER A 50 4.81 4.34 26.02
C SER A 50 5.22 4.63 27.45
N SER A 51 4.97 5.87 27.87
CA SER A 51 4.95 6.24 29.28
C SER A 51 4.02 5.28 30.01
N LYS A 52 4.53 4.58 31.03
CA LYS A 52 3.69 3.82 31.95
C LYS A 52 2.83 4.83 32.73
N GLN A 53 1.60 5.03 32.32
CA GLN A 53 0.59 5.59 33.22
C GLN A 53 -0.02 4.41 33.98
N ALA A 54 0.15 4.43 35.30
CA ALA A 54 -0.54 3.56 36.22
C ALA A 54 -2.04 3.69 35.96
N SER A 55 -2.69 2.57 35.66
CA SER A 55 -4.14 2.51 35.52
C SER A 55 -4.73 2.60 36.93
N VAL A 56 -5.11 3.81 37.32
CA VAL A 56 -5.98 4.01 38.47
C VAL A 56 -7.38 3.74 37.95
N THR A 57 -7.96 2.59 38.30
CA THR A 57 -9.36 2.28 38.00
C THR A 57 -10.23 3.26 38.77
N PRO A 58 -11.02 4.12 38.12
CA PRO A 58 -12.05 4.87 38.83
C PRO A 58 -13.14 3.90 39.28
N THR A 59 -13.31 3.70 40.58
CA THR A 59 -14.49 3.05 41.15
C THR A 59 -15.68 3.97 40.90
N ILE A 60 -16.49 3.65 39.89
CA ILE A 60 -17.76 4.32 39.62
C ILE A 60 -18.75 3.83 40.69
N PRO A 61 -19.35 4.72 41.51
CA PRO A 61 -20.40 4.35 42.44
C PRO A 61 -21.60 3.75 41.70
N ASP A 62 -22.23 2.75 42.32
CA ASP A 62 -23.32 1.91 41.83
C ASP A 62 -24.33 2.60 40.89
N LEU A 63 -24.38 2.11 39.64
CA LEU A 63 -25.47 2.39 38.71
C LEU A 63 -26.70 1.55 39.12
N PRO A 64 -27.90 2.12 39.20
CA PRO A 64 -29.10 1.34 39.45
C PRO A 64 -29.32 0.31 38.33
N PRO A 65 -29.84 -0.90 38.64
CA PRO A 65 -30.12 -1.90 37.63
C PRO A 65 -31.13 -1.36 36.60
N PRO A 66 -31.01 -1.75 35.33
CA PRO A 66 -31.91 -1.29 34.28
C PRO A 66 -33.36 -1.69 34.61
N PRO A 67 -34.36 -0.84 34.30
CA PRO A 67 -35.75 -1.19 34.53
C PRO A 67 -36.14 -2.40 33.67
N THR A 68 -36.79 -3.38 34.29
CA THR A 68 -37.37 -4.53 33.58
C THR A 68 -38.59 -4.07 32.79
N TYR A 69 -38.45 -3.93 31.48
CA TYR A 69 -39.55 -3.60 30.59
C TYR A 69 -40.29 -4.88 30.16
N SER A 70 -41.59 -4.96 30.44
CA SER A 70 -42.45 -6.00 29.87
C SER A 70 -43.03 -5.49 28.54
N PRO A 71 -42.86 -6.21 27.43
CA PRO A 71 -43.38 -5.78 26.14
C PRO A 71 -44.92 -5.81 26.15
N PRO A 72 -45.60 -4.84 25.50
CA PRO A 72 -47.04 -4.86 25.38
C PRO A 72 -47.50 -6.03 24.49
N THR A 73 -48.59 -6.69 24.90
CA THR A 73 -49.25 -7.71 24.09
C THR A 73 -49.92 -7.05 22.88
N PHE A 74 -49.46 -7.38 21.68
CA PHE A 74 -50.04 -6.88 20.43
C PHE A 74 -51.19 -7.78 19.99
N ASN A 75 -52.41 -7.25 19.97
CA ASN A 75 -53.54 -7.92 19.35
C ASN A 75 -53.56 -7.58 17.84
N PRO A 76 -53.39 -8.55 16.93
CA PRO A 76 -53.38 -8.27 15.51
C PRO A 76 -54.78 -7.85 15.04
N PRO A 77 -54.91 -6.79 14.24
CA PRO A 77 -56.20 -6.41 13.66
C PRO A 77 -56.65 -7.45 12.63
N THR A 78 -57.96 -7.73 12.61
CA THR A 78 -58.58 -8.57 11.59
C THR A 78 -58.50 -7.88 10.23
N PHE A 79 -57.73 -8.44 9.31
CA PHE A 79 -57.50 -7.86 7.98
C PHE A 79 -58.75 -7.97 7.10
N ASN A 80 -59.35 -6.84 6.72
CA ASN A 80 -60.42 -6.79 5.72
C ASN A 80 -59.83 -6.38 4.36
N PRO A 81 -59.75 -7.28 3.36
CA PRO A 81 -59.03 -7.04 2.10
C PRO A 81 -59.69 -6.04 1.13
N ARG A 82 -60.88 -5.48 1.45
CA ARG A 82 -61.65 -4.62 0.53
C ARG A 82 -61.46 -3.12 0.71
N SER A 83 -60.57 -2.65 1.60
CA SER A 83 -60.47 -1.22 1.96
C SER A 83 -59.15 -0.53 1.60
N PHE A 84 -58.24 -1.18 0.88
CA PHE A 84 -56.96 -0.57 0.49
C PHE A 84 -56.92 -0.21 -0.99
N SER A 85 -57.29 1.03 -1.32
CA SER A 85 -56.78 1.67 -2.52
C SER A 85 -55.40 2.25 -2.19
N PRO A 86 -54.32 1.93 -2.93
CA PRO A 86 -53.01 2.50 -2.66
C PRO A 86 -53.06 4.02 -2.83
N PRO A 87 -52.48 4.81 -1.89
CA PRO A 87 -52.43 6.25 -2.05
C PRO A 87 -51.57 6.57 -3.28
N THR A 88 -52.08 7.42 -4.17
CA THR A 88 -51.32 7.98 -5.29
C THR A 88 -50.26 8.93 -4.70
N VAL A 89 -49.05 8.41 -4.43
CA VAL A 89 -47.94 9.23 -3.95
C VAL A 89 -47.41 10.09 -5.11
N PRO A 90 -47.42 11.43 -5.02
CA PRO A 90 -46.80 12.27 -6.03
C PRO A 90 -45.30 11.96 -6.08
N SER A 91 -44.81 11.55 -7.25
CA SER A 91 -43.40 11.22 -7.45
C SER A 91 -42.56 12.50 -7.45
N ILE A 92 -41.94 12.84 -6.32
CA ILE A 92 -40.96 13.93 -6.27
C ILE A 92 -39.66 13.41 -6.92
N PRO A 93 -39.06 14.13 -7.88
CA PRO A 93 -37.80 13.69 -8.48
C PRO A 93 -36.70 13.67 -7.40
N VAL A 94 -36.14 12.49 -7.15
CA VAL A 94 -34.94 12.35 -6.32
C VAL A 94 -33.76 12.98 -7.06
N PRO A 95 -32.98 13.88 -6.43
CA PRO A 95 -31.78 14.40 -7.05
C PRO A 95 -30.81 13.25 -7.30
N THR A 96 -30.42 13.07 -8.56
CA THR A 96 -29.41 12.09 -8.93
C THR A 96 -28.03 12.68 -8.59
N TYR A 97 -27.38 12.15 -7.56
CA TYR A 97 -26.01 12.54 -7.23
C TYR A 97 -25.03 11.93 -8.25
N SER A 98 -24.35 12.78 -9.02
CA SER A 98 -23.20 12.37 -9.83
C SER A 98 -21.91 12.73 -9.07
N PRO A 99 -21.05 11.76 -8.72
CA PRO A 99 -19.77 12.07 -8.11
C PRO A 99 -18.91 12.90 -9.08
N PRO A 100 -18.03 13.77 -8.56
CA PRO A 100 -17.11 14.52 -9.39
C PRO A 100 -16.19 13.55 -10.17
N PRO A 101 -15.85 13.89 -11.42
CA PRO A 101 -14.98 13.05 -12.24
C PRO A 101 -13.59 12.88 -11.60
N MET A 102 -13.10 11.65 -11.59
CA MET A 102 -11.81 11.26 -11.03
C MET A 102 -10.83 10.90 -12.15
N ASN A 103 -9.67 11.57 -12.15
CA ASN A 103 -8.57 11.28 -13.07
C ASN A 103 -7.49 10.53 -12.31
N TYR A 104 -7.19 9.31 -12.75
CA TYR A 104 -6.19 8.44 -12.14
C TYR A 104 -4.87 8.47 -12.92
N GLY A 105 -3.77 8.42 -12.19
CA GLY A 105 -2.42 8.25 -12.73
C GLY A 105 -1.64 7.17 -12.00
N ALA A 106 -0.60 6.67 -12.65
CA ALA A 106 0.30 5.67 -12.09
C ALA A 106 1.70 5.77 -12.68
N ILE A 107 2.71 5.37 -11.92
CA ILE A 107 4.09 5.28 -12.36
C ILE A 107 4.63 3.89 -12.03
N ALA A 108 5.19 3.22 -13.04
CA ALA A 108 5.87 1.95 -12.91
C ALA A 108 7.37 2.12 -13.18
N VAL A 109 8.19 1.38 -12.43
CA VAL A 109 9.65 1.43 -12.56
C VAL A 109 10.23 0.01 -12.54
N ALA A 110 11.20 -0.26 -13.40
CA ALA A 110 11.98 -1.50 -13.42
C ALA A 110 13.25 -1.39 -12.57
N PRO A 111 13.89 -2.52 -12.19
CA PRO A 111 15.13 -2.51 -11.43
C PRO A 111 16.27 -1.71 -12.09
N ASN A 112 16.31 -1.68 -13.42
CA ASN A 112 17.28 -0.90 -14.19
C ASN A 112 16.95 0.60 -14.30
N GLY A 113 15.88 1.07 -13.65
CA GLY A 113 15.46 2.47 -13.68
C GLY A 113 14.59 2.87 -14.86
N ALA A 114 14.22 1.94 -15.76
CA ALA A 114 13.26 2.23 -16.81
C ALA A 114 11.89 2.60 -16.21
N VAL A 115 11.22 3.59 -16.81
CA VAL A 115 9.99 4.18 -16.27
C VAL A 115 8.85 4.06 -17.27
N GLY A 116 7.68 3.63 -16.80
CA GLY A 116 6.42 3.74 -17.51
C GLY A 116 5.42 4.60 -16.73
N ARG A 117 4.60 5.38 -17.44
CA ARG A 117 3.78 6.45 -16.85
C ARG A 117 2.39 6.47 -17.47
N ALA A 118 1.40 6.83 -16.66
CA ALA A 118 0.03 7.02 -17.10
C ALA A 118 -0.62 8.12 -16.26
N TRP A 119 -1.47 8.94 -16.89
CA TRP A 119 -2.26 9.97 -16.25
C TRP A 119 -3.60 10.13 -17.00
N ASP A 120 -4.61 10.70 -16.33
CA ASP A 120 -5.95 10.96 -16.86
C ASP A 120 -6.76 9.72 -17.30
N TYR A 121 -6.57 8.61 -16.59
CA TYR A 121 -7.42 7.43 -16.79
C TYR A 121 -8.67 7.49 -15.92
N LYS A 122 -9.76 6.89 -16.40
CA LYS A 122 -11.05 6.81 -15.65
C LYS A 122 -11.03 5.83 -14.47
N SER A 123 -9.99 5.00 -14.36
CA SER A 123 -9.83 4.06 -13.23
C SER A 123 -8.37 3.85 -12.87
N ALA A 124 -8.12 3.55 -11.59
CA ALA A 124 -6.79 3.19 -11.09
C ALA A 124 -6.22 1.96 -11.79
N ALA A 125 -7.05 0.94 -12.07
CA ALA A 125 -6.62 -0.27 -12.75
C ALA A 125 -6.10 0.02 -14.18
N ALA A 126 -6.82 0.84 -14.94
CA ALA A 126 -6.42 1.22 -16.28
C ALA A 126 -5.12 2.05 -16.27
N ALA A 127 -4.99 2.98 -15.32
CA ALA A 127 -3.75 3.75 -15.12
C ALA A 127 -2.54 2.82 -14.84
N ARG A 128 -2.70 1.88 -13.90
CA ARG A 128 -1.65 0.91 -13.53
C ARG A 128 -1.25 0.04 -14.72
N GLN A 129 -2.22 -0.51 -15.44
CA GLN A 129 -1.97 -1.33 -16.62
C GLN A 129 -1.25 -0.54 -17.71
N ARG A 130 -1.67 0.70 -17.99
CA ARG A 130 -0.98 1.57 -18.95
C ARG A 130 0.46 1.86 -18.51
N ALA A 131 0.68 2.20 -17.24
CA ALA A 131 2.02 2.49 -16.72
C ALA A 131 2.95 1.28 -16.87
N LEU A 132 2.46 0.06 -16.60
CA LEU A 132 3.21 -1.17 -16.83
C LEU A 132 3.51 -1.40 -18.32
N LYS A 133 2.52 -1.25 -19.21
CA LYS A 133 2.69 -1.41 -20.67
C LYS A 133 3.64 -0.38 -21.28
N ALA A 134 3.66 0.83 -20.74
CA ALA A 134 4.54 1.90 -21.21
C ALA A 134 5.99 1.78 -20.71
N CYS A 135 6.26 0.87 -19.77
CA CYS A 135 7.58 0.67 -19.21
C CYS A 135 8.40 -0.27 -20.13
N PRO A 136 9.54 0.17 -20.68
CA PRO A 136 10.22 -0.57 -21.75
C PRO A 136 11.10 -1.74 -21.28
N ALA A 137 10.99 -2.17 -20.02
CA ALA A 137 11.86 -3.17 -19.42
C ALA A 137 11.07 -4.31 -18.78
N SER A 138 11.72 -5.47 -18.62
CA SER A 138 11.16 -6.57 -17.83
C SER A 138 11.14 -6.24 -16.34
N GLY A 139 10.14 -6.72 -15.62
CA GLY A 139 10.07 -6.59 -14.16
C GLY A 139 9.64 -5.22 -13.66
N CYS A 140 9.01 -4.39 -14.50
CA CYS A 140 8.42 -3.13 -14.07
C CYS A 140 7.36 -3.36 -12.98
N LYS A 141 7.39 -2.54 -11.93
CA LYS A 141 6.41 -2.55 -10.84
C LYS A 141 5.82 -1.18 -10.66
N VAL A 142 4.52 -1.10 -10.42
CA VAL A 142 3.85 0.16 -10.06
C VAL A 142 4.31 0.58 -8.68
N LEU A 143 4.94 1.76 -8.57
CA LEU A 143 5.42 2.30 -7.29
C LEU A 143 4.49 3.35 -6.70
N THR A 144 3.68 4.01 -7.53
CA THR A 144 2.67 4.96 -7.07
C THR A 144 1.44 4.92 -7.98
N THR A 145 0.28 5.11 -7.38
CA THR A 145 -1.01 5.33 -8.06
C THR A 145 -1.69 6.47 -7.32
N PHE A 146 -2.24 7.43 -8.06
CA PHE A 146 -2.77 8.67 -7.50
C PHE A 146 -4.02 9.11 -8.27
N VAL A 147 -4.82 9.98 -7.67
CA VAL A 147 -6.07 10.51 -8.23
C VAL A 147 -6.12 12.02 -8.04
N ASN A 148 -6.56 12.76 -9.07
CA ASN A 148 -6.74 14.23 -9.04
C ASN A 148 -5.54 14.97 -8.41
N GLY A 149 -4.33 14.53 -8.76
CA GLY A 149 -3.09 14.99 -8.15
C GLY A 149 -1.87 14.61 -8.99
N CYS A 150 -0.72 14.58 -8.33
CA CYS A 150 0.56 14.20 -8.91
C CYS A 150 1.13 12.96 -8.22
N GLY A 151 1.87 12.17 -8.97
CA GLY A 151 2.73 11.10 -8.47
C GLY A 151 4.18 11.36 -8.83
N ALA A 152 5.10 10.90 -7.98
CA ALA A 152 6.53 10.94 -8.24
C ALA A 152 7.20 9.64 -7.82
N VAL A 153 8.40 9.40 -8.34
CA VAL A 153 9.29 8.34 -7.86
C VAL A 153 10.64 8.95 -7.53
N ALA A 154 11.17 8.57 -6.38
CA ALA A 154 12.53 8.86 -5.97
C ALA A 154 13.40 7.60 -5.99
N TYR A 155 14.69 7.81 -6.20
CA TYR A 155 15.72 6.78 -6.09
C TYR A 155 16.71 7.19 -5.01
N ASN A 156 16.96 6.29 -4.06
CA ASN A 156 17.97 6.45 -3.03
C ASN A 156 19.20 5.59 -3.36
N PRO A 157 20.33 6.18 -3.77
CA PRO A 157 21.53 5.43 -4.12
C PRO A 157 22.18 4.74 -2.91
N LYS A 158 21.91 5.20 -1.67
CA LYS A 158 22.46 4.56 -0.46
C LYS A 158 21.82 3.21 -0.16
N THR A 159 20.53 3.07 -0.47
CA THR A 159 19.78 1.83 -0.25
C THR A 159 19.51 1.06 -1.53
N ASN A 160 19.88 1.62 -2.70
CA ASN A 160 19.59 1.09 -4.03
C ASN A 160 18.09 0.78 -4.24
N ARG A 161 17.21 1.67 -3.78
CA ARG A 161 15.75 1.48 -3.82
C ARG A 161 15.02 2.63 -4.49
N TYR A 162 13.99 2.27 -5.25
CA TYR A 162 13.00 3.18 -5.79
C TYR A 162 11.77 3.21 -4.88
N TRP A 163 11.20 4.40 -4.70
CA TRP A 163 9.97 4.59 -3.93
C TRP A 163 9.05 5.60 -4.60
N GLY A 164 7.77 5.28 -4.63
CA GLY A 164 6.74 6.17 -5.10
C GLY A 164 6.27 7.13 -4.00
N GLY A 165 5.74 8.26 -4.44
CA GLY A 165 4.98 9.17 -3.61
C GLY A 165 3.86 9.82 -4.40
N SER A 166 2.97 10.52 -3.71
CA SER A 166 1.86 11.25 -4.30
C SER A 166 1.53 12.52 -3.51
N GLY A 167 0.83 13.45 -4.16
CA GLY A 167 0.40 14.68 -3.51
C GLY A 167 -0.50 15.51 -4.42
N ALA A 168 -1.18 16.49 -3.84
CA ALA A 168 -2.06 17.39 -4.59
C ALA A 168 -1.28 18.21 -5.64
N THR A 169 -0.04 18.59 -5.32
CA THR A 169 0.87 19.34 -6.19
C THR A 169 2.08 18.48 -6.58
N ARG A 170 2.81 18.93 -7.61
CA ARG A 170 4.10 18.31 -8.00
C ARG A 170 5.09 18.30 -6.84
N ALA A 171 5.25 19.43 -6.15
CA ALA A 171 6.20 19.57 -5.06
C ALA A 171 5.88 18.63 -3.90
N ALA A 172 4.59 18.50 -3.54
CA ALA A 172 4.13 17.57 -2.51
C ALA A 172 4.45 16.12 -2.89
N ALA A 173 4.15 15.71 -4.13
CA ALA A 173 4.43 14.34 -4.60
C ALA A 173 5.93 14.01 -4.61
N GLN A 174 6.78 14.96 -5.03
CA GLN A 174 8.24 14.78 -5.02
C GLN A 174 8.80 14.67 -3.60
N LYS A 175 8.32 15.52 -2.68
CA LYS A 175 8.69 15.47 -1.27
C LYS A 175 8.28 14.15 -0.63
N ASP A 176 7.05 13.71 -0.88
CA ASP A 176 6.54 12.43 -0.40
C ASP A 176 7.38 11.25 -0.91
N ALA A 177 7.70 11.22 -2.20
CA ALA A 177 8.53 10.16 -2.78
C ALA A 177 9.95 10.10 -2.16
N ILE A 178 10.58 11.26 -1.94
CA ILE A 178 11.91 11.34 -1.30
C ILE A 178 11.83 10.93 0.17
N SER A 179 10.79 11.35 0.87
CA SER A 179 10.53 10.97 2.27
C SER A 179 10.39 9.45 2.39
N ASN A 180 9.55 8.83 1.54
CA ASN A 180 9.34 7.38 1.51
C ASN A 180 10.62 6.61 1.14
N ALA A 181 11.51 7.23 0.34
CA ALA A 181 12.80 6.67 0.01
C ALA A 181 13.86 6.78 1.12
N GLY A 182 13.61 7.53 2.19
CA GLY A 182 14.61 7.87 3.21
C GLY A 182 15.73 8.77 2.65
N GLY A 183 15.39 9.64 1.70
CA GLY A 183 16.33 10.53 1.00
C GLY A 183 16.50 10.19 -0.49
N GLY A 184 17.60 10.67 -1.09
CA GLY A 184 17.86 10.52 -2.52
C GLY A 184 17.25 11.63 -3.36
N ARG A 185 16.94 11.33 -4.63
CA ARG A 185 16.43 12.31 -5.59
C ARG A 185 15.24 11.79 -6.36
N THR A 186 14.32 12.69 -6.73
CA THR A 186 13.24 12.36 -7.67
C THR A 186 13.85 12.01 -9.03
N ILE A 187 13.44 10.89 -9.62
CA ILE A 187 13.82 10.51 -11.00
C ILE A 187 12.73 10.86 -12.01
N THR A 188 11.46 10.94 -11.56
CA THR A 188 10.32 11.15 -12.45
C THR A 188 9.10 11.62 -11.65
N TRP A 189 8.30 12.54 -12.21
CA TRP A 189 6.98 12.99 -11.67
C TRP A 189 5.94 13.27 -12.77
N VAL A 190 4.66 12.98 -12.55
CA VAL A 190 3.58 13.25 -13.52
C VAL A 190 2.30 13.62 -12.77
N CYS A 191 1.50 14.51 -13.35
CA CYS A 191 0.27 15.01 -12.77
C CYS A 191 -0.92 14.67 -13.66
N THR A 192 -2.07 14.42 -13.04
CA THR A 192 -3.35 14.41 -13.75
C THR A 192 -3.77 15.84 -14.09
N THR A 193 -4.66 16.04 -15.05
CA THR A 193 -5.24 17.35 -15.40
C THR A 193 -5.99 18.04 -14.25
N ARG A 194 -6.37 17.30 -13.20
CA ARG A 194 -7.14 17.79 -12.04
C ARG A 194 -6.28 18.00 -10.78
N TYR A 195 -4.96 18.16 -10.94
CA TYR A 195 -4.06 18.43 -9.82
C TYR A 195 -4.15 19.88 -9.31
N SER A 196 -3.81 20.10 -8.03
CA SER A 196 -3.65 21.44 -7.47
C SER A 196 -2.31 22.02 -7.92
N ARG A 197 -2.31 23.21 -8.54
CA ARG A 197 -1.09 23.86 -9.05
C ARG A 197 -0.22 24.40 -7.92
#